data_AF-A0A8H6M7M4-F1
#
_entry.id   AF-A0A8H6M7M4-F1
#
_cell.length_a   1.000
_cell.length_b   1.000
_cell.length_c   1.000
_cell.angle_alpha   90.00
_cell.angle_beta   90.00
_cell.angle_gamma   90.00
#
_symmetry.space_group_name_H-M   'P 1'
#
loop_
_entity.id
_entity.type
_entity.pdbx_description
1 polymer ?
#
loop_
_entity_poly.entity_id
_entity_poly.type
_entity_poly.pdbx_seq_one_letter_code
_entity_poly.pdbx_strand_id
1 'polypeptide(L)'
;MSAHMSVGAPGAENSFQIEYSTSFYPGSHPHEADADLIISSSDNVHFFAHAHTIHHTSPQMLQRILSFSPTGTKDAVVCFPLDSEILDILLHTAYGTSCAEHCIPSIDICVDAIDQMKRYGLDPHAFIRPGQPLFDLLLKHAPHHPLEIYILAGHHGLPDLAERASSHLLAFQLAKIDNEQATRMGHRYLRRLFQLHAGRVVVLKQLLLRAPEGHPVALACGAERQRAVVKAWVMGVTVVGWEIRPDTSIYHLRSVFERCGASIQCPECRHVYGAHIQQLVSDWAGTKVRMDLYRSSIRSD
;
A
#
# COMPACT_ATOMS: atom_id res chain seq x y z
N MET A 1 6.60 19.60 -12.28
CA MET A 1 5.27 19.91 -12.85
C MET A 1 5.05 21.40 -12.73
N SER A 2 5.37 22.14 -13.77
CA SER A 2 5.51 23.58 -13.66
C SER A 2 5.03 24.27 -14.92
N ALA A 3 4.61 25.52 -14.76
CA ALA A 3 4.22 26.41 -15.84
C ALA A 3 5.09 27.67 -15.83
N HIS A 4 5.15 28.38 -16.96
CA HIS A 4 5.96 29.58 -17.11
C HIS A 4 5.09 30.83 -17.17
N MET A 5 5.43 31.85 -16.38
CA MET A 5 4.85 33.19 -16.47
C MET A 5 5.95 34.15 -16.89
N SER A 6 5.75 34.85 -18.01
CA SER A 6 6.64 35.93 -18.43
C SER A 6 6.25 37.20 -17.68
N VAL A 7 7.12 37.64 -16.78
CA VAL A 7 6.96 38.95 -16.12
C VAL A 7 7.86 39.95 -16.83
N GLY A 8 7.25 40.90 -17.52
CA GLY A 8 7.94 42.01 -18.17
C GLY A 8 6.99 43.19 -18.36
N ALA A 9 7.46 44.40 -18.04
CA ALA A 9 6.74 45.62 -18.43
C ALA A 9 6.70 45.70 -19.97
N PRO A 10 5.61 46.21 -20.59
CA PRO A 10 5.56 46.36 -22.03
C PRO A 10 6.70 47.28 -22.50
N GLY A 11 7.73 46.69 -23.12
CA GLY A 11 8.91 47.40 -23.62
C GLY A 11 10.27 47.08 -22.97
N ALA A 12 10.36 46.16 -22.01
CA ALA A 12 11.65 45.69 -21.48
C ALA A 12 12.14 44.43 -22.21
N GLU A 13 13.34 44.47 -22.79
CA GLU A 13 13.97 43.38 -23.57
C GLU A 13 14.42 42.16 -22.74
N ASN A 14 14.09 42.11 -21.44
CA ASN A 14 14.43 41.00 -20.55
C ASN A 14 13.16 40.47 -19.88
N SER A 15 12.43 39.59 -20.57
CA SER A 15 11.33 38.83 -19.97
C SER A 15 11.90 37.77 -19.05
N PHE A 16 11.75 37.95 -17.74
CA PHE A 16 12.07 36.91 -16.77
C PHE A 16 10.95 35.86 -16.80
N GLN A 17 11.27 34.65 -17.25
CA GLN A 17 10.36 33.51 -17.12
C GLN A 17 10.45 33.00 -15.69
N ILE A 18 9.37 33.16 -14.93
CA ILE A 18 9.22 32.57 -13.61
C ILE A 18 8.52 31.23 -13.79
N GLU A 19 9.15 30.17 -13.29
CA GLU A 19 8.56 28.84 -13.23
C GLU A 19 7.76 28.69 -11.93
N TYR A 20 6.51 28.22 -12.03
CA TYR A 20 5.60 28.08 -10.90
C TYR A 20 4.87 26.74 -10.91
N SER A 21 4.49 26.25 -9.73
CA SER A 21 3.75 24.99 -9.59
C SER A 21 2.39 25.08 -10.29
N THR A 22 2.03 24.03 -11.03
CA THR A 22 0.70 23.93 -11.65
C THR A 22 -0.44 23.77 -10.65
N SER A 23 -0.12 23.43 -9.39
CA SER A 23 -1.08 23.20 -8.32
C SER A 23 -1.13 24.35 -7.30
N PHE A 24 -0.01 25.06 -7.13
CA PHE A 24 0.11 26.22 -6.24
C PHE A 24 0.48 27.49 -7.03
N TYR A 25 -0.38 27.90 -7.97
CA TYR A 25 -0.23 29.12 -8.77
C TYR A 25 -1.08 30.28 -8.23
N PRO A 26 -0.84 31.54 -8.63
CA PRO A 26 -1.67 32.68 -8.21
C PRO A 26 -3.14 32.48 -8.61
N GLY A 27 -4.04 32.41 -7.63
CA GLY A 27 -5.47 32.16 -7.86
C GLY A 27 -5.88 30.69 -7.95
N SER A 28 -4.97 29.74 -7.67
CA SER A 28 -5.26 28.30 -7.60
C SER A 28 -6.31 27.92 -6.55
N HIS A 29 -6.46 28.74 -5.50
CA HIS A 29 -7.38 28.51 -4.39
C HIS A 29 -8.40 29.66 -4.29
N PRO A 30 -9.43 29.72 -5.16
CA PRO A 30 -10.31 30.89 -5.31
C PRO A 30 -11.19 31.20 -4.09
N HIS A 31 -11.26 30.29 -3.11
CA HIS A 31 -12.00 30.47 -1.86
C HIS A 31 -11.12 30.91 -0.69
N GLU A 32 -9.80 30.96 -0.87
CA GLU A 32 -8.85 31.49 0.12
C GLU A 32 -8.52 32.95 -0.24
N ALA A 33 -8.07 33.72 0.77
CA ALA A 33 -7.52 35.05 0.51
C ALA A 33 -6.30 34.96 -0.41
N ASP A 34 -5.90 36.06 -1.05
CA ASP A 34 -4.69 36.08 -1.89
C ASP A 34 -3.50 35.45 -1.15
N ALA A 35 -2.73 34.62 -1.86
CA ALA A 35 -1.58 33.91 -1.31
C ALA A 35 -0.62 34.89 -0.60
N ASP A 36 -0.38 34.66 0.69
CA ASP A 36 0.42 35.51 1.58
C ASP A 36 1.83 34.94 1.83
N LEU A 37 2.18 33.85 1.15
CA LEU A 37 3.47 33.19 1.24
C LEU A 37 3.93 32.69 -0.14
N ILE A 38 5.12 33.13 -0.56
CA ILE A 38 5.78 32.63 -1.79
C ILE A 38 6.98 31.79 -1.38
N ILE A 39 6.98 30.52 -1.77
CA ILE A 39 8.05 29.57 -1.50
C ILE A 39 8.74 29.24 -2.83
N SER A 40 10.06 29.31 -2.88
CA SER A 40 10.86 28.89 -4.02
C SER A 40 11.60 27.60 -3.66
N SER A 41 11.46 26.56 -4.48
CA SER A 41 12.19 25.29 -4.32
C SER A 41 13.66 25.42 -4.75
N SER A 42 14.49 24.41 -4.49
CA SER A 42 15.90 24.38 -4.91
C SER A 42 16.11 24.39 -6.43
N ASP A 43 15.13 23.88 -7.17
CA ASP A 43 15.06 23.90 -8.64
C ASP A 43 14.33 25.14 -9.20
N ASN A 44 14.14 26.18 -8.39
CA ASN A 44 13.58 27.49 -8.74
C ASN A 44 12.09 27.50 -9.18
N VAL A 45 11.31 26.52 -8.76
CA VAL A 45 9.85 26.52 -8.93
C VAL A 45 9.20 27.28 -7.79
N HIS A 46 8.29 28.19 -8.13
CA HIS A 46 7.58 29.03 -7.16
C HIS A 46 6.22 28.44 -6.79
N PHE A 47 5.93 28.45 -5.50
CA PHE A 47 4.69 27.98 -4.90
C PHE A 47 4.02 29.15 -4.19
N PHE A 48 2.79 29.45 -4.60
CA PHE A 48 1.94 30.45 -3.99
C PHE A 48 1.03 29.76 -2.98
N ALA A 49 1.32 29.98 -1.70
CA ALA A 49 0.70 29.30 -0.59
C ALA A 49 0.13 30.29 0.44
N HIS A 50 -0.60 29.73 1.41
CA HIS A 50 -1.29 30.45 2.46
C HIS A 50 -0.71 30.05 3.81
N ALA A 51 -0.04 31.00 4.47
CA ALA A 51 0.59 30.81 5.78
C ALA A 51 -0.44 30.36 6.82
N HIS A 52 -1.67 30.89 6.76
CA HIS A 52 -2.75 30.53 7.69
C HIS A 52 -3.17 29.05 7.54
N THR A 53 -3.32 28.55 6.31
CA THR A 53 -3.68 27.15 6.01
C THR A 53 -2.58 26.20 6.50
N ILE A 54 -1.32 26.49 6.17
CA ILE A 54 -0.18 25.69 6.63
C ILE A 54 -0.07 25.73 8.15
N HIS A 55 -0.24 26.89 8.78
CA HIS A 55 -0.20 27.04 10.25
C HIS A 55 -1.30 26.24 10.95
N HIS A 56 -2.52 26.25 10.40
CA HIS A 56 -3.64 25.50 10.97
C HIS A 56 -3.37 23.99 10.97
N THR A 57 -2.74 23.48 9.90
CA THR A 57 -2.41 22.05 9.78
C THR A 57 -1.14 21.68 10.56
N SER A 58 -0.08 22.48 10.45
CA SER A 58 1.18 22.31 11.18
C SER A 58 1.86 23.67 11.44
N PRO A 59 1.75 24.19 12.67
CA PRO A 59 2.50 25.38 13.09
C PRO A 59 4.02 25.19 12.93
N GLN A 60 4.51 23.97 13.16
CA GLN A 60 5.92 23.64 13.03
C GLN A 60 6.39 23.75 11.58
N MET A 61 5.57 23.32 10.62
CA MET A 61 5.91 23.45 9.20
C MET A 61 6.03 24.91 8.78
N LEU A 62 5.07 25.76 9.16
CA LEU A 62 5.18 27.18 8.87
C LEU A 62 6.45 27.78 9.49
N GLN A 63 6.73 27.48 10.77
CA GLN A 63 7.94 27.96 11.43
C GLN A 63 9.22 27.54 10.70
N ARG A 64 9.27 26.29 10.19
CA ARG A 64 10.40 25.79 9.40
C ARG A 64 10.53 26.52 8.08
N ILE A 65 9.45 26.73 7.34
CA ILE A 65 9.45 27.49 6.09
C ILE A 65 9.98 28.91 6.36
N LEU A 66 9.39 29.62 7.34
CA LEU A 66 9.79 30.99 7.66
C LEU A 66 11.24 31.12 8.14
N SER A 67 11.84 30.05 8.70
CA SER A 67 13.26 30.07 9.08
C SER A 67 14.23 30.18 7.89
N PHE A 68 13.75 29.93 6.67
CA PHE A 68 14.48 30.15 5.43
C PHE A 68 14.16 31.50 4.77
N SER A 69 13.36 32.35 5.41
CA SER A 69 13.09 33.70 4.91
C SER A 69 14.34 34.58 5.08
N PRO A 70 14.82 35.26 4.02
CA PRO A 70 16.04 36.05 4.08
C PRO A 70 15.94 37.31 4.97
N THR A 71 14.74 37.86 5.22
CA THR A 71 14.61 39.20 5.83
C THR A 71 13.40 39.46 6.74
N GLY A 72 12.53 38.48 7.03
CA GLY A 72 11.38 38.71 7.92
C GLY A 72 10.34 39.73 7.40
N THR A 73 10.43 40.08 6.12
CA THR A 73 9.47 40.94 5.40
C THR A 73 8.36 40.09 4.79
N LYS A 74 7.11 40.57 4.84
CA LYS A 74 5.93 39.87 4.34
C LYS A 74 5.96 39.55 2.83
N ASP A 75 6.81 40.24 2.07
CA ASP A 75 6.91 40.09 0.61
C ASP A 75 8.17 39.32 0.16
N ALA A 76 8.89 38.67 1.08
CA ALA A 76 10.09 37.92 0.74
C ALA A 76 9.77 36.52 0.21
N VAL A 77 10.32 36.19 -0.96
CA VAL A 77 10.35 34.80 -1.46
C VAL A 77 11.22 33.96 -0.54
N VAL A 78 10.65 32.89 0.00
CA VAL A 78 11.33 31.97 0.91
C VAL A 78 12.04 30.89 0.10
N CYS A 79 13.37 30.85 0.14
CA CYS A 79 14.16 29.81 -0.55
C CYS A 79 14.19 28.53 0.28
N PHE A 80 13.38 27.54 -0.09
CA PHE A 80 13.25 26.29 0.63
C PHE A 80 14.15 25.20 0.04
N PRO A 81 14.93 24.47 0.88
CA PRO A 81 15.97 23.56 0.39
C PRO A 81 15.41 22.17 0.02
N LEU A 82 14.32 22.14 -0.75
CA LEU A 82 13.73 20.92 -1.30
C LEU A 82 13.40 21.12 -2.77
N ASP A 83 13.53 20.05 -3.54
CA ASP A 83 13.13 20.03 -4.93
C ASP A 83 11.60 20.17 -5.06
N SER A 84 11.15 20.73 -6.18
CA SER A 84 9.76 21.08 -6.40
C SER A 84 8.80 19.91 -6.17
N GLU A 85 9.12 18.70 -6.65
CA GLU A 85 8.24 17.54 -6.53
C GLU A 85 8.05 17.07 -5.08
N ILE A 86 9.11 17.13 -4.27
CA ILE A 86 9.05 16.80 -2.85
C ILE A 86 8.24 17.87 -2.10
N LEU A 87 8.53 19.14 -2.38
CA LEU A 87 7.83 20.28 -1.76
C LEU A 87 6.33 20.26 -2.10
N ASP A 88 5.97 19.93 -3.34
CA ASP A 88 4.59 19.83 -3.80
C ASP A 88 3.80 18.79 -3.00
N ILE A 89 4.38 17.60 -2.75
CA ILE A 89 3.75 16.57 -1.91
C ILE A 89 3.56 17.07 -0.46
N LEU A 90 4.57 17.72 0.12
CA LEU A 90 4.47 18.24 1.49
C LEU A 90 3.40 19.34 1.61
N LEU A 91 3.29 20.21 0.60
CA LEU A 91 2.26 21.24 0.56
C LEU A 91 0.86 20.64 0.36
N HIS A 92 0.67 19.73 -0.58
CA HIS A 92 -0.60 19.01 -0.74
C HIS A 92 -1.01 18.29 0.55
N THR A 93 -0.04 17.71 1.26
CA THR A 93 -0.28 17.09 2.58
C THR A 93 -0.74 18.12 3.62
N ALA A 94 -0.12 19.30 3.66
CA ALA A 94 -0.51 20.38 4.56
C ALA A 94 -1.90 20.97 4.23
N TYR A 95 -2.30 20.95 2.96
CA TYR A 95 -3.62 21.41 2.51
C TYR A 95 -4.69 20.31 2.60
N GLY A 96 -4.31 19.06 2.85
CA GLY A 96 -5.23 17.92 2.79
C GLY A 96 -5.80 17.69 1.40
N THR A 97 -5.06 18.05 0.34
CA THR A 97 -5.45 17.91 -1.06
C THR A 97 -4.69 16.76 -1.73
N SER A 98 -5.17 16.29 -2.87
CA SER A 98 -4.58 15.17 -3.60
C SER A 98 -3.57 15.64 -4.64
N CYS A 99 -2.32 15.17 -4.54
CA CYS A 99 -1.31 15.38 -5.59
C CYS A 99 -1.74 14.75 -6.94
N ALA A 100 -2.52 13.67 -6.88
CA ALA A 100 -2.86 12.83 -8.04
C ALA A 100 -3.80 13.48 -9.06
N GLU A 101 -4.34 14.68 -8.81
CA GLU A 101 -5.28 15.35 -9.72
C GLU A 101 -4.60 15.87 -10.98
N HIS A 102 -3.30 16.20 -10.89
CA HIS A 102 -2.55 16.81 -11.99
C HIS A 102 -1.47 15.86 -12.54
N CYS A 103 -0.84 15.05 -11.67
CA CYS A 103 0.05 13.95 -12.03
C CYS A 103 0.24 13.01 -10.82
N ILE A 104 0.53 11.73 -11.07
CA ILE A 104 0.90 10.80 -9.99
C ILE A 104 2.44 10.83 -9.87
N PRO A 105 3.00 11.29 -8.74
CA PRO A 105 4.44 11.29 -8.53
C PRO A 105 5.04 9.88 -8.60
N SER A 106 6.34 9.75 -8.85
CA SER A 106 7.00 8.45 -8.73
C SER A 106 7.00 7.97 -7.28
N ILE A 107 7.14 6.66 -7.08
CA ILE A 107 7.21 6.08 -5.74
C ILE A 107 8.45 6.57 -4.98
N ASP A 108 9.58 6.75 -5.67
CA ASP A 108 10.82 7.25 -5.07
C ASP A 108 10.62 8.66 -4.47
N ILE A 109 9.97 9.56 -5.22
CA ILE A 109 9.63 10.91 -4.75
C ILE A 109 8.67 10.84 -3.55
N CYS A 110 7.68 9.95 -3.59
CA CYS A 110 6.77 9.76 -2.46
C CYS A 110 7.51 9.31 -1.20
N VAL A 111 8.43 8.34 -1.33
CA VAL A 111 9.26 7.84 -0.23
C VAL A 111 10.12 8.95 0.34
N ASP A 112 10.81 9.70 -0.52
CA ASP A 112 11.68 10.80 -0.11
C ASP A 112 10.90 11.91 0.60
N ALA A 113 9.73 12.29 0.07
CA ALA A 113 8.86 13.26 0.73
C ALA A 113 8.42 12.82 2.12
N ILE A 114 8.01 11.56 2.27
CA ILE A 114 7.55 11.02 3.56
C ILE A 114 8.70 10.93 4.57
N ASP A 115 9.91 10.61 4.13
CA ASP A 115 11.11 10.64 4.97
C ASP A 115 11.44 12.06 5.47
N GLN A 116 11.15 13.09 4.67
CA GLN A 116 11.36 14.50 5.07
C GLN A 116 10.24 15.07 5.95
N MET A 117 9.04 14.45 6.00
CA MET A 117 7.89 15.01 6.72
C MET A 117 8.22 15.43 8.16
N LYS A 118 8.82 14.52 8.95
CA LYS A 118 9.15 14.79 10.36
C LYS A 118 10.12 15.95 10.52
N ARG A 119 11.09 16.08 9.60
CA ARG A 119 12.07 17.17 9.60
C ARG A 119 11.39 18.54 9.44
N TYR A 120 10.33 18.59 8.63
CA TYR A 120 9.57 19.79 8.35
C TYR A 120 8.29 19.92 9.17
N GLY A 121 8.14 19.15 10.26
CA GLY A 121 7.05 19.34 11.23
C GLY A 121 5.72 18.69 10.83
N LEU A 122 5.72 17.78 9.86
CA LEU A 122 4.58 16.93 9.54
C LEU A 122 4.79 15.54 10.14
N ASP A 123 3.81 15.02 10.87
CA ASP A 123 3.86 13.66 11.40
C ASP A 123 3.24 12.68 10.39
N PRO A 124 4.01 11.74 9.81
CA PRO A 124 3.47 10.71 8.91
C PRO A 124 2.26 9.97 9.47
N HIS A 125 2.23 9.74 10.80
CA HIS A 125 1.10 9.07 11.43
C HIS A 125 -0.20 9.88 11.39
N ALA A 126 -0.14 11.20 11.29
CA ALA A 126 -1.33 12.05 11.22
C ALA A 126 -1.95 12.06 9.82
N PHE A 127 -1.11 12.04 8.78
CA PHE A 127 -1.53 12.25 7.40
C PHE A 127 -1.63 10.96 6.56
N ILE A 128 -0.97 9.88 6.95
CA ILE A 128 -1.00 8.61 6.22
C ILE A 128 -1.96 7.65 6.94
N ARG A 129 -3.27 7.93 6.79
CA ARG A 129 -4.37 7.13 7.36
C ARG A 129 -5.45 6.87 6.31
N PRO A 130 -6.25 5.80 6.45
CA PRO A 130 -7.39 5.55 5.56
C PRO A 130 -8.29 6.78 5.43
N GLY A 131 -8.60 7.16 4.18
CA GLY A 131 -9.41 8.35 3.86
C GLY A 131 -8.61 9.65 3.70
N GLN A 132 -7.29 9.62 3.88
CA GLN A 132 -6.42 10.76 3.57
C GLN A 132 -5.86 10.66 2.14
N PRO A 133 -5.70 11.80 1.42
CA PRO A 133 -5.22 11.78 0.04
C PRO A 133 -3.85 11.12 -0.14
N LEU A 134 -2.92 11.36 0.78
CA LEU A 134 -1.57 10.77 0.73
C LEU A 134 -1.59 9.25 0.92
N PHE A 135 -2.50 8.75 1.75
CA PHE A 135 -2.70 7.31 1.91
C PHE A 135 -3.23 6.68 0.62
N ASP A 136 -4.24 7.29 0.01
CA ASP A 136 -4.81 6.80 -1.26
C ASP A 136 -3.81 6.88 -2.42
N LEU A 137 -2.95 7.91 -2.43
CA LEU A 137 -1.83 8.01 -3.38
C LEU A 137 -0.90 6.80 -3.25
N LEU A 138 -0.43 6.49 -2.03
CA LEU A 138 0.45 5.35 -1.79
C LEU A 138 -0.22 4.01 -2.18
N LEU A 139 -1.53 3.87 -1.95
CA LEU A 139 -2.25 2.66 -2.36
C LEU A 139 -2.34 2.48 -3.88
N LYS A 140 -2.30 3.55 -4.67
CA LYS A 140 -2.23 3.45 -6.15
C LYS A 140 -0.92 2.81 -6.62
N HIS A 141 0.17 2.98 -5.86
CA HIS A 141 1.46 2.36 -6.14
C HIS A 141 1.54 0.90 -5.64
N ALA A 142 0.71 0.48 -4.68
CA ALA A 142 0.78 -0.83 -4.02
C ALA A 142 0.77 -2.05 -4.96
N PRO A 143 -0.01 -2.09 -6.06
CA PRO A 143 0.01 -3.24 -6.96
C PRO A 143 1.35 -3.46 -7.68
N HIS A 144 2.11 -2.37 -7.93
CA HIS A 144 3.35 -2.40 -8.71
C HIS A 144 4.59 -2.34 -7.83
N HIS A 145 4.50 -1.64 -6.68
CA HIS A 145 5.61 -1.43 -5.73
C HIS A 145 5.25 -1.88 -4.30
N PRO A 146 4.74 -3.13 -4.11
CA PRO A 146 4.21 -3.55 -2.82
C PRO A 146 5.28 -3.63 -1.72
N LEU A 147 6.51 -3.99 -2.07
CA LEU A 147 7.60 -4.12 -1.10
C LEU A 147 8.08 -2.76 -0.62
N GLU A 148 8.26 -1.80 -1.52
CA GLU A 148 8.68 -0.44 -1.19
C GLU A 148 7.70 0.24 -0.24
N ILE A 149 6.39 0.11 -0.52
CA ILE A 149 5.35 0.66 0.37
C ILE A 149 5.32 -0.06 1.71
N TYR A 150 5.51 -1.38 1.72
CA TYR A 150 5.59 -2.12 2.98
C TYR A 150 6.81 -1.72 3.82
N ILE A 151 7.96 -1.48 3.17
CA ILE A 151 9.18 -0.98 3.81
C ILE A 151 8.95 0.42 4.37
N LEU A 152 8.38 1.32 3.58
CA LEU A 152 8.05 2.69 3.99
C LEU A 152 7.10 2.69 5.20
N ALA A 153 6.07 1.84 5.14
CA ALA A 153 5.14 1.65 6.24
C ALA A 153 5.84 1.11 7.49
N GLY A 154 6.81 0.21 7.34
CA GLY A 154 7.61 -0.27 8.45
C GLY A 154 8.52 0.80 9.06
N HIS A 155 9.21 1.55 8.19
CA HIS A 155 10.13 2.63 8.55
C HIS A 155 9.45 3.71 9.39
N HIS A 156 8.25 4.12 8.99
CA HIS A 156 7.46 5.15 9.68
C HIS A 156 6.43 4.58 10.67
N GLY A 157 6.36 3.27 10.86
CA GLY A 157 5.44 2.64 11.81
C GLY A 157 3.96 2.76 11.46
N LEU A 158 3.59 2.68 10.17
CA LEU A 158 2.23 2.88 9.64
C LEU A 158 1.51 1.52 9.44
N PRO A 159 0.78 1.00 10.45
CA PRO A 159 0.21 -0.35 10.38
C PRO A 159 -0.85 -0.52 9.29
N ASP A 160 -1.72 0.47 9.11
CA ASP A 160 -2.82 0.40 8.13
C ASP A 160 -2.27 0.32 6.70
N LEU A 161 -1.23 1.09 6.40
CA LEU A 161 -0.57 1.07 5.09
C LEU A 161 0.13 -0.28 4.86
N ALA A 162 0.83 -0.80 5.86
CA ALA A 162 1.49 -2.10 5.79
C ALA A 162 0.49 -3.24 5.59
N GLU A 163 -0.67 -3.20 6.23
CA GLU A 163 -1.73 -4.18 6.05
C GLU A 163 -2.20 -4.20 4.59
N ARG A 164 -2.51 -3.03 4.01
CA ARG A 164 -2.96 -2.90 2.63
C ARG A 164 -1.89 -3.32 1.61
N ALA A 165 -0.62 -2.97 1.84
CA ALA A 165 0.47 -3.39 0.97
C ALA A 165 0.73 -4.91 1.04
N SER A 166 0.54 -5.52 2.21
CA SER A 166 0.89 -6.92 2.44
C SER A 166 0.09 -7.92 1.61
N SER A 167 -1.14 -7.60 1.20
CA SER A 167 -1.93 -8.48 0.33
C SER A 167 -1.31 -8.66 -1.05
N HIS A 168 -0.53 -7.67 -1.51
CA HIS A 168 0.19 -7.72 -2.78
C HIS A 168 1.53 -8.46 -2.67
N LEU A 169 1.99 -8.77 -1.45
CA LEU A 169 3.25 -9.48 -1.20
C LEU A 169 3.11 -11.00 -1.12
N LEU A 170 1.90 -11.55 -1.20
CA LEU A 170 1.70 -13.01 -1.03
C LEU A 170 2.47 -13.85 -2.06
N ALA A 171 2.64 -13.33 -3.28
CA ALA A 171 3.42 -13.98 -4.34
C ALA A 171 4.92 -13.64 -4.30
N PHE A 172 5.31 -12.69 -3.44
CA PHE A 172 6.68 -12.21 -3.34
C PHE A 172 7.60 -13.26 -2.70
N GLN A 173 8.81 -13.40 -3.24
CA GLN A 173 9.82 -14.32 -2.71
C GLN A 173 10.59 -13.65 -1.58
N LEU A 174 10.30 -14.02 -0.32
CA LEU A 174 10.94 -13.42 0.86
C LEU A 174 12.47 -13.50 0.86
N ALA A 175 13.06 -14.47 0.14
CA ALA A 175 14.50 -14.59 -0.02
C ALA A 175 15.15 -13.44 -0.82
N LYS A 176 14.35 -12.63 -1.53
CA LYS A 176 14.82 -11.46 -2.27
C LYS A 176 14.94 -10.20 -1.41
N ILE A 177 14.53 -10.25 -0.15
CA ILE A 177 14.69 -9.12 0.77
C ILE A 177 16.17 -9.03 1.14
N ASP A 178 16.80 -7.90 0.84
CA ASP A 178 18.17 -7.64 1.23
C ASP A 178 18.28 -7.05 2.66
N ASN A 179 19.51 -6.90 3.14
CA ASN A 179 19.78 -6.41 4.49
C ASN A 179 19.36 -4.94 4.68
N GLU A 180 19.44 -4.12 3.63
CA GLU A 180 19.09 -2.70 3.70
C GLU A 180 17.56 -2.55 3.84
N GLN A 181 16.81 -3.24 3.00
CA GLN A 181 15.35 -3.34 3.06
C GLN A 181 14.87 -3.87 4.41
N ALA A 182 15.49 -4.95 4.90
CA ALA A 182 15.18 -5.55 6.21
C ALA A 182 15.44 -4.57 7.36
N THR A 183 16.54 -3.81 7.29
CA THR A 183 16.89 -2.80 8.30
C THR A 183 15.89 -1.63 8.24
N ARG A 184 15.58 -1.13 7.05
CA ARG A 184 14.71 0.02 6.83
C ARG A 184 13.28 -0.23 7.29
N MET A 185 12.68 -1.39 6.96
CA MET A 185 11.34 -1.75 7.44
C MET A 185 11.31 -2.08 8.94
N GLY A 186 12.46 -2.50 9.49
CA GLY A 186 12.61 -2.92 10.87
C GLY A 186 12.13 -4.35 11.14
N HIS A 187 12.73 -4.96 12.17
CA HIS A 187 12.50 -6.36 12.56
C HIS A 187 11.02 -6.69 12.84
N ARG A 188 10.22 -5.73 13.31
CA ARG A 188 8.79 -5.93 13.60
C ARG A 188 7.99 -6.21 12.33
N TYR A 189 8.20 -5.42 11.28
CA TYR A 189 7.51 -5.58 10.00
C TYR A 189 8.08 -6.74 9.20
N LEU A 190 9.40 -6.97 9.27
CA LEU A 190 10.00 -8.17 8.70
C LEU A 190 9.36 -9.44 9.29
N ARG A 191 9.31 -9.56 10.63
CA ARG A 191 8.70 -10.71 11.31
C ARG A 191 7.24 -10.88 10.90
N ARG A 192 6.47 -9.80 10.83
CA ARG A 192 5.06 -9.81 10.41
C ARG A 192 4.91 -10.37 8.99
N LEU A 193 5.74 -9.94 8.05
CA LEU A 193 5.72 -10.45 6.67
C LEU A 193 6.02 -11.96 6.59
N PHE A 194 7.04 -12.44 7.30
CA PHE A 194 7.32 -13.88 7.38
C PHE A 194 6.16 -14.66 8.02
N GLN A 195 5.58 -14.13 9.10
CA GLN A 195 4.44 -14.74 9.78
C GLN A 195 3.19 -14.80 8.89
N LEU A 196 2.96 -13.78 8.04
CA LEU A 196 1.87 -13.81 7.07
C LEU A 196 2.03 -14.98 6.09
N HIS A 197 3.23 -15.14 5.50
CA HIS A 197 3.50 -16.22 4.55
C HIS A 197 3.39 -17.59 5.22
N ALA A 198 4.07 -17.78 6.36
CA ALA A 198 4.05 -19.03 7.10
C ALA A 198 2.64 -19.39 7.60
N GLY A 199 1.91 -18.41 8.14
CA GLY A 199 0.56 -18.58 8.64
C GLY A 199 -0.41 -19.04 7.55
N ARG A 200 -0.36 -18.41 6.37
CA ARG A 200 -1.20 -18.82 5.22
C ARG A 200 -0.89 -20.24 4.76
N VAL A 201 0.39 -20.61 4.69
CA VAL A 201 0.80 -21.98 4.36
C VAL A 201 0.26 -23.00 5.37
N VAL A 202 0.31 -22.68 6.67
CA VAL A 202 -0.24 -23.53 7.73
C VAL A 202 -1.75 -23.68 7.60
N VAL A 203 -2.48 -22.59 7.35
CA VAL A 203 -3.94 -22.62 7.15
C VAL A 203 -4.29 -23.50 5.95
N LEU A 204 -3.62 -23.32 4.81
CA LEU A 204 -3.90 -24.15 3.63
C LEU A 204 -3.65 -25.64 3.91
N LYS A 205 -2.55 -25.98 4.59
CA LYS A 205 -2.29 -27.37 5.02
C LYS A 205 -3.43 -27.93 5.88
N GLN A 206 -3.92 -27.15 6.85
CA GLN A 206 -5.02 -27.57 7.71
C GLN A 206 -6.32 -27.79 6.94
N LEU A 207 -6.62 -26.96 5.93
CA LEU A 207 -7.79 -27.14 5.07
C LEU A 207 -7.66 -28.40 4.21
N LEU A 208 -6.49 -28.63 3.62
CA LEU A 208 -6.22 -29.80 2.77
C LEU A 208 -6.31 -31.14 3.53
N LEU A 209 -5.96 -31.15 4.82
CA LEU A 209 -6.04 -32.35 5.66
C LEU A 209 -7.49 -32.78 5.99
N ARG A 210 -8.48 -31.92 5.75
CA ARG A 210 -9.91 -32.26 5.94
C ARG A 210 -10.39 -33.05 4.72
N ALA A 211 -10.42 -34.38 4.83
CA ALA A 211 -10.95 -35.23 3.77
C ALA A 211 -12.50 -35.14 3.70
N PRO A 212 -13.09 -35.27 2.49
CA PRO A 212 -14.55 -35.33 2.34
C PRO A 212 -15.10 -36.58 3.03
N GLU A 213 -16.19 -36.40 3.77
CA GLU A 213 -16.94 -37.53 4.34
C GLU A 213 -17.68 -38.31 3.24
N GLY A 214 -17.91 -39.60 3.47
CA GLY A 214 -18.74 -40.41 2.57
C GLY A 214 -20.22 -40.02 2.70
N HIS A 215 -21.03 -40.34 1.68
CA HIS A 215 -22.48 -40.25 1.82
C HIS A 215 -23.05 -41.50 2.53
N PRO A 216 -24.26 -41.44 3.12
CA PRO A 216 -24.91 -42.60 3.72
C PRO A 216 -24.97 -43.78 2.75
N VAL A 217 -24.72 -44.99 3.25
CA VAL A 217 -24.62 -46.21 2.42
C VAL A 217 -25.95 -46.47 1.72
N ALA A 218 -25.93 -46.36 0.39
CA ALA A 218 -27.04 -46.77 -0.47
C ALA A 218 -26.69 -48.13 -1.12
N LEU A 219 -27.69 -48.97 -1.42
CA LEU A 219 -27.51 -50.28 -2.07
C LEU A 219 -26.65 -50.22 -3.34
N ALA A 220 -26.58 -49.06 -4.02
CA ALA A 220 -25.83 -48.84 -5.26
C ALA A 220 -24.37 -48.35 -5.05
N CYS A 221 -23.94 -48.01 -3.82
CA CYS A 221 -22.60 -47.49 -3.55
C CYS A 221 -21.97 -48.19 -2.34
N GLY A 222 -21.06 -49.13 -2.62
CA GLY A 222 -20.30 -49.86 -1.61
C GLY A 222 -19.03 -49.13 -1.15
N ALA A 223 -18.38 -49.69 -0.12
CA ALA A 223 -17.19 -49.13 0.52
C ALA A 223 -16.02 -48.84 -0.46
N GLU A 224 -15.84 -49.66 -1.50
CA GLU A 224 -14.80 -49.44 -2.53
C GLU A 224 -15.00 -48.12 -3.31
N ARG A 225 -16.24 -47.81 -3.68
CA ARG A 225 -16.55 -46.55 -4.38
C ARG A 225 -16.38 -45.35 -3.47
N GLN A 226 -16.65 -45.48 -2.18
CA GLN A 226 -16.39 -44.43 -1.18
C GLN A 226 -14.88 -44.23 -0.92
N ARG A 227 -14.09 -45.31 -0.90
CA ARG A 227 -12.61 -45.22 -0.81
C ARG A 227 -11.99 -44.48 -1.99
N ALA A 228 -12.59 -44.60 -3.18
CA ALA A 228 -12.13 -43.86 -4.37
C ALA A 228 -12.20 -42.33 -4.17
N VAL A 229 -13.18 -41.83 -3.41
CA VAL A 229 -13.31 -40.40 -3.08
C VAL A 229 -12.12 -39.94 -2.21
N VAL A 230 -11.82 -40.68 -1.15
CA VAL A 230 -10.69 -40.38 -0.26
C VAL A 230 -9.37 -40.47 -1.02
N LYS A 231 -9.20 -41.47 -1.88
CA LYS A 231 -8.00 -41.61 -2.73
C LYS A 231 -7.84 -40.44 -3.69
N ALA A 232 -8.91 -40.00 -4.35
CA ALA A 232 -8.91 -38.81 -5.21
C ALA A 232 -8.52 -37.55 -4.43
N TRP A 233 -9.04 -37.39 -3.20
CA TRP A 233 -8.68 -36.28 -2.34
C TRP A 233 -7.19 -36.31 -1.95
N VAL A 234 -6.68 -37.44 -1.48
CA VAL A 234 -5.26 -37.61 -1.09
C VAL A 234 -4.34 -37.31 -2.27
N MET A 235 -4.71 -37.72 -3.49
CA MET A 235 -3.96 -37.38 -4.70
C MET A 235 -3.93 -35.86 -4.94
N GLY A 236 -5.07 -35.17 -4.82
CA GLY A 236 -5.14 -33.71 -4.93
C GLY A 236 -4.30 -33.00 -3.85
N VAL A 237 -4.38 -33.46 -2.59
CA VAL A 237 -3.57 -32.96 -1.48
C VAL A 237 -2.07 -33.16 -1.74
N THR A 238 -1.68 -34.27 -2.36
CA THR A 238 -0.27 -34.55 -2.68
C THR A 238 0.24 -33.58 -3.75
N VAL A 239 -0.56 -33.35 -4.80
CA VAL A 239 -0.23 -32.41 -5.88
C VAL A 239 -0.10 -30.98 -5.36
N VAL A 240 -1.11 -30.48 -4.63
CA VAL A 240 -1.06 -29.14 -4.05
C VAL A 240 0.02 -29.05 -2.96
N GLY A 241 0.17 -30.11 -2.17
CA GLY A 241 1.10 -30.23 -1.04
C GLY A 241 2.56 -30.01 -1.42
N TRP A 242 2.95 -30.44 -2.62
CA TRP A 242 4.30 -30.28 -3.15
C TRP A 242 4.65 -28.81 -3.45
N GLU A 243 3.66 -28.00 -3.84
CA GLU A 243 3.84 -26.61 -4.26
C GLU A 243 2.97 -25.65 -3.44
N ILE A 244 2.85 -25.88 -2.13
CA ILE A 244 2.08 -24.98 -1.28
C ILE A 244 2.74 -23.60 -1.25
N ARG A 245 1.97 -22.58 -1.65
CA ARG A 245 2.40 -21.19 -1.64
C ARG A 245 1.36 -20.32 -0.93
N PRO A 246 1.78 -19.18 -0.33
CA PRO A 246 0.84 -18.26 0.29
C PRO A 246 -0.16 -17.65 -0.70
N ASP A 247 0.21 -17.57 -1.98
CA ASP A 247 -0.56 -17.05 -3.09
C ASP A 247 -1.29 -18.13 -3.92
N THR A 248 -1.36 -19.38 -3.45
CA THR A 248 -2.08 -20.45 -4.17
C THR A 248 -3.50 -19.99 -4.53
N SER A 249 -3.83 -19.97 -5.84
CA SER A 249 -5.11 -19.44 -6.30
C SER A 249 -6.26 -20.42 -6.10
N ILE A 250 -7.47 -19.90 -5.87
CA ILE A 250 -8.70 -20.70 -5.79
C ILE A 250 -8.96 -21.52 -7.06
N TYR A 251 -8.57 -20.96 -8.22
CA TYR A 251 -8.69 -21.63 -9.51
C TYR A 251 -7.77 -22.84 -9.58
N HIS A 252 -6.52 -22.70 -9.13
CA HIS A 252 -5.56 -23.80 -9.08
C HIS A 252 -6.09 -24.94 -8.20
N LEU A 253 -6.50 -24.65 -6.97
CA LEU A 253 -7.09 -25.64 -6.06
C LEU A 253 -8.25 -26.39 -6.72
N ARG A 254 -9.25 -25.64 -7.21
CA ARG A 254 -10.43 -26.24 -7.84
C ARG A 254 -10.05 -27.13 -9.02
N SER A 255 -9.19 -26.67 -9.92
CA SER A 255 -8.79 -27.42 -11.11
C SER A 255 -8.04 -28.72 -10.78
N VAL A 256 -7.19 -28.72 -9.75
CA VAL A 256 -6.45 -29.92 -9.31
C VAL A 256 -7.42 -30.94 -8.74
N PHE A 257 -8.31 -30.52 -7.83
CA PHE A 257 -9.24 -31.45 -7.20
C PHE A 257 -10.32 -31.96 -8.16
N GLU A 258 -10.84 -31.14 -9.06
CA GLU A 258 -11.78 -31.58 -10.12
C GLU A 258 -11.14 -32.63 -11.02
N ARG A 259 -9.87 -32.44 -11.42
CA ARG A 259 -9.12 -33.43 -12.21
C ARG A 259 -8.95 -34.75 -11.46
N CYS A 260 -8.62 -34.69 -10.17
CA CYS A 260 -8.45 -35.91 -9.35
C CYS A 260 -9.77 -36.67 -9.15
N GLY A 261 -10.89 -35.95 -9.09
CA GLY A 261 -12.23 -36.53 -8.93
C GLY A 261 -12.88 -37.04 -10.22
N ALA A 262 -12.25 -36.88 -11.38
CA ALA A 262 -12.84 -37.26 -12.67
C ALA A 262 -13.17 -38.76 -12.81
N SER A 263 -12.51 -39.61 -12.01
CA SER A 263 -12.71 -41.06 -11.98
C SER A 263 -13.87 -41.52 -11.08
N ILE A 264 -14.51 -40.61 -10.34
CA ILE A 264 -15.62 -40.92 -9.43
C ILE A 264 -16.90 -41.17 -10.26
N GLN A 265 -17.35 -42.43 -10.28
CA GLN A 265 -18.50 -42.86 -11.09
C GLN A 265 -19.84 -42.71 -10.36
N CYS A 266 -19.86 -42.77 -9.03
CA CYS A 266 -21.09 -42.64 -8.24
C CYS A 266 -21.55 -41.15 -8.21
N PRO A 267 -22.78 -40.84 -8.65
CA PRO A 267 -23.30 -39.48 -8.68
C PRO A 267 -23.31 -38.80 -7.30
N GLU A 268 -23.69 -39.53 -6.25
CA GLU A 268 -23.73 -39.03 -4.88
C GLU A 268 -22.33 -38.74 -4.35
N CYS A 269 -21.36 -39.66 -4.55
CA CYS A 269 -19.96 -39.42 -4.24
C CYS A 269 -19.42 -38.19 -4.96
N ARG A 270 -19.76 -38.01 -6.25
CA ARG A 270 -19.33 -36.85 -7.03
C ARG A 270 -19.94 -35.55 -6.51
N HIS A 271 -21.20 -35.59 -6.08
CA HIS A 271 -21.87 -34.44 -5.46
C HIS A 271 -21.19 -34.04 -4.15
N VAL A 272 -20.97 -34.99 -3.23
CA VAL A 272 -20.30 -34.73 -1.95
C VAL A 272 -18.87 -34.22 -2.16
N TYR A 273 -18.13 -34.84 -3.08
CA TYR A 273 -16.79 -34.38 -3.43
C TYR A 273 -16.78 -32.96 -4.00
N GLY A 274 -17.72 -32.64 -4.91
CA GLY A 274 -17.87 -31.30 -5.46
C GLY A 274 -18.23 -30.26 -4.40
N ALA A 275 -19.14 -30.58 -3.48
CA ALA A 275 -19.52 -29.72 -2.36
C ALA A 275 -18.31 -29.43 -1.45
N HIS A 276 -17.50 -30.45 -1.16
CA HIS A 276 -16.30 -30.32 -0.35
C HIS A 276 -15.22 -29.45 -1.02
N ILE A 277 -15.07 -29.53 -2.35
CA ILE A 277 -14.21 -28.61 -3.11
C ILE A 277 -14.69 -27.17 -2.96
N GLN A 278 -16.00 -26.92 -3.06
CA GLN A 278 -16.54 -25.56 -2.89
C GLN A 278 -16.29 -25.04 -1.47
N GLN A 279 -16.42 -25.90 -0.45
CA GLN A 279 -16.11 -25.53 0.92
C GLN A 279 -14.61 -25.21 1.10
N LEU A 280 -13.71 -26.04 0.58
CA LEU A 280 -12.26 -25.76 0.59
C LEU A 280 -11.95 -24.40 -0.05
N VAL A 281 -12.52 -24.13 -1.23
CA VAL A 281 -12.29 -22.87 -1.96
C VAL A 281 -12.86 -21.68 -1.19
N SER A 282 -14.05 -21.81 -0.59
CA SER A 282 -14.67 -20.77 0.22
C SER A 282 -13.85 -20.47 1.49
N ASP A 283 -13.44 -21.51 2.23
CA ASP A 283 -12.61 -21.39 3.42
C ASP A 283 -11.24 -20.74 3.10
N TRP A 284 -10.64 -21.11 1.97
CA TRP A 284 -9.37 -20.53 1.53
C TRP A 284 -9.53 -19.07 1.11
N ALA A 285 -10.57 -18.73 0.36
CA ALA A 285 -10.88 -17.35 -0.03
C ALA A 285 -11.18 -16.46 1.20
N GLY A 286 -11.84 -17.02 2.22
CA GLY A 286 -12.14 -16.35 3.49
C GLY A 286 -10.94 -16.21 4.42
N THR A 287 -9.80 -16.83 4.10
CA THR A 287 -8.58 -16.71 4.91
C THR A 287 -8.02 -15.30 4.81
N LYS A 288 -8.34 -14.48 5.81
CA LYS A 288 -7.90 -13.08 5.90
C LYS A 288 -6.39 -12.98 5.79
N VAL A 289 -5.92 -12.01 5.01
CA VAL A 289 -4.54 -11.49 5.09
C VAL A 289 -4.47 -10.66 6.38
N ARG A 290 -4.43 -11.33 7.53
CA ARG A 290 -4.39 -10.65 8.82
C ARG A 290 -2.98 -10.74 9.38
N MET A 291 -2.34 -9.58 9.52
CA MET A 291 -1.11 -9.40 10.31
C MET A 291 -1.37 -9.52 11.84
N ASP A 292 -2.63 -9.72 12.24
CA ASP A 292 -3.11 -9.79 13.63
C ASP A 292 -2.75 -11.11 14.37
N LEU A 293 -1.57 -11.69 14.14
CA LEU A 293 -1.04 -12.74 15.01
C LEU A 293 -0.04 -12.15 16.02
N TYR A 294 -0.47 -11.16 16.80
CA TYR A 294 -0.11 -10.88 18.22
C TYR A 294 -0.59 -9.48 18.67
N ARG A 295 -1.91 -9.23 18.74
CA ARG A 295 -2.42 -8.07 19.51
C ARG A 295 -2.26 -8.23 21.04
N SER A 296 -1.72 -9.34 21.51
CA SER A 296 -1.65 -9.70 22.94
C SER A 296 -0.29 -9.46 23.63
N SER A 297 0.70 -8.79 23.01
CA SER A 297 2.01 -8.52 23.66
C SER A 297 2.43 -7.04 23.67
N ILE A 298 1.61 -6.11 23.18
CA ILE A 298 1.97 -4.68 23.09
C ILE A 298 1.13 -3.85 24.08
N ARG A 299 0.99 -4.34 25.30
CA ARG A 299 0.47 -3.57 26.46
C ARG A 299 1.34 -3.67 27.72
N SER A 300 2.56 -4.16 27.59
CA SER A 300 3.54 -4.19 28.67
C SER A 300 4.91 -4.09 28.05
N ASP A 301 5.33 -2.84 27.83
CA ASP A 301 6.62 -2.25 28.21
C ASP A 301 6.65 -0.79 27.75
#